data_AF-A0A4Y2C5B9-F1
#
_entry.id   AF-A0A4Y2C5B9-F1
#
_cell.length_a   1.000
_cell.length_b   1.000
_cell.length_c   1.000
_cell.angle_alpha   90.00
_cell.angle_beta   90.00
_cell.angle_gamma   90.00
#
_symmetry.space_group_name_H-M   'P 1'
#
loop_
_entity.id
_entity.type
_entity.pdbx_description
1 polymer ?
#
loop_
_entity_poly.entity_id
_entity_poly.type
_entity_poly.pdbx_seq_one_letter_code
_entity_poly.pdbx_strand_id
1 'polypeptide(L)'
;MNSLWLVECVSFPDIDTVSIKTISHPVSSRRTGRPQRDFESCSTKIKRRRIQHILETSSQQDISMAAEVQLLREGKRDSSTIVKELCDFSPKRGTTIKKAMKRFSSPKQSCLSEDQVIIDL
;
A
#
# COMPACT_ATOMS: atom_id res chain seq x y z
N MET A 1 -22.39 -29.49 55.84
CA MET A 1 -21.58 -28.82 54.79
C MET A 1 -22.12 -27.40 54.68
N ASN A 2 -21.37 -26.42 55.17
CA ASN A 2 -21.84 -25.04 55.34
C ASN A 2 -21.73 -24.25 54.02
N SER A 3 -22.87 -23.97 53.39
CA SER A 3 -23.02 -23.10 52.22
C SER A 3 -23.11 -21.61 52.60
N LEU A 4 -22.30 -21.17 53.57
CA LEU A 4 -22.32 -19.81 54.11
C LEU A 4 -21.63 -18.76 53.22
N TRP A 5 -21.05 -19.15 52.08
CA TRP A 5 -20.42 -18.22 51.14
C TRP A 5 -21.40 -17.59 50.12
N LEU A 6 -22.65 -18.05 50.10
CA LEU A 6 -23.69 -17.52 49.20
C LEU A 6 -24.51 -16.39 49.82
N VAL A 7 -24.23 -16.00 51.07
CA VAL A 7 -24.94 -14.94 51.79
C VAL A 7 -23.97 -13.80 52.12
N GLU A 8 -23.37 -13.26 51.08
CA GLU A 8 -22.80 -11.91 51.16
C GLU A 8 -23.41 -11.11 50.00
N CYS A 9 -24.40 -10.29 50.33
CA CYS A 9 -25.14 -9.46 49.40
C CYS A 9 -24.18 -8.47 48.73
N VAL A 10 -23.71 -8.80 47.53
CA VAL A 10 -22.91 -7.88 46.71
C VAL A 10 -23.80 -6.71 46.31
N SER A 11 -23.69 -5.62 47.07
CA SER A 11 -24.34 -4.35 46.76
C SER A 11 -23.37 -3.52 45.95
N PHE A 12 -23.72 -3.19 44.71
CA PHE A 12 -22.92 -2.28 43.87
C PHE A 12 -23.41 -0.85 44.09
N PRO A 13 -22.52 0.14 44.26
CA PRO A 13 -22.94 1.54 44.33
C PRO A 13 -23.52 1.97 42.98
N ASP A 14 -24.64 2.68 43.03
CA ASP A 14 -25.29 3.30 41.89
C ASP A 14 -24.39 4.43 41.39
N ILE A 15 -23.74 4.24 40.24
CA ILE A 15 -22.82 5.23 39.69
C ILE A 15 -23.64 6.12 38.76
N ASP A 16 -23.94 7.32 39.23
CA ASP A 16 -24.62 8.36 38.46
C ASP A 16 -23.96 8.54 37.08
N THR A 17 -24.76 8.37 36.04
CA THR A 17 -24.38 8.45 34.62
C THR A 17 -24.19 9.89 34.15
N VAL A 18 -23.50 10.72 34.93
CA VAL A 18 -23.23 12.11 34.58
C VAL A 18 -21.78 12.27 34.16
N SER A 19 -21.61 12.66 32.89
CA SER A 19 -20.38 13.16 32.26
C SER A 19 -19.40 12.13 31.70
N ILE A 20 -19.84 11.39 30.67
CA ILE A 20 -18.94 10.88 29.62
C ILE A 20 -18.45 12.09 28.81
N LYS A 21 -17.51 12.85 29.37
CA LYS A 21 -16.79 13.91 28.65
C LYS A 21 -15.39 13.39 28.38
N THR A 22 -15.05 13.32 27.09
CA THR A 22 -13.71 13.09 26.52
C THR A 22 -13.40 11.65 26.11
N ILE A 23 -14.01 11.22 25.00
CA ILE A 23 -13.53 10.09 24.20
C ILE A 23 -12.37 10.61 23.33
N SER A 24 -11.15 10.66 23.87
CA SER A 24 -9.93 10.96 23.09
C SER A 24 -8.89 9.85 23.21
N HIS A 25 -9.31 8.63 23.52
CA HIS A 25 -8.41 7.48 23.55
C HIS A 25 -8.77 6.55 22.39
N PRO A 26 -7.82 6.22 21.49
CA PRO A 26 -8.05 5.18 20.51
C PRO A 26 -8.39 3.92 21.29
N VAL A 27 -9.41 3.19 20.85
CA VAL A 27 -9.92 1.95 21.45
C VAL A 27 -8.76 1.13 22.02
N SER A 28 -8.55 1.26 23.33
CA SER A 28 -7.62 0.43 24.08
C SER A 28 -8.28 -0.94 24.16
N SER A 29 -8.08 -1.71 23.09
CA SER A 29 -8.52 -3.09 22.99
C SER A 29 -7.92 -3.82 24.17
N ARG A 30 -8.75 -4.20 25.15
CA ARG A 30 -8.39 -5.10 26.26
C ARG A 30 -8.16 -6.53 25.73
N ARG A 31 -7.22 -6.69 24.80
CA ARG A 31 -6.75 -8.01 24.38
C ARG A 31 -5.88 -8.53 25.49
N THR A 32 -6.46 -9.41 26.30
CA THR A 32 -5.69 -10.22 27.24
C THR A 32 -4.66 -11.02 26.44
N GLY A 33 -3.37 -10.76 26.66
CA GLY A 33 -2.29 -11.41 25.93
C GLY A 33 -1.03 -10.56 25.80
N ARG A 34 -0.08 -11.04 25.00
CA ARG A 34 1.21 -10.38 24.76
C ARG A 34 0.99 -9.02 24.05
N PRO A 35 1.66 -7.94 24.47
CA PRO A 35 1.61 -6.66 23.79
C PRO A 35 1.94 -6.80 22.30
N GLN A 36 1.13 -6.17 21.46
CA GLN A 36 1.37 -6.14 20.02
C GLN A 36 2.55 -5.21 19.73
N ARG A 37 3.56 -5.71 19.02
CA ARG A 37 4.66 -4.87 18.51
C ARG A 37 4.16 -3.90 17.44
N ASP A 38 4.77 -2.73 17.38
CA ASP A 38 4.59 -1.75 16.30
C ASP A 38 4.76 -2.39 14.93
N PHE A 39 4.11 -1.84 13.92
CA PHE A 39 4.16 -2.42 12.59
C PHE A 39 5.59 -2.42 12.06
N GLU A 40 6.32 -1.32 12.24
CA GLU A 40 7.66 -1.04 11.75
C GLU A 40 8.69 -2.05 12.29
N SER A 41 8.56 -2.42 13.57
CA SER A 41 9.46 -3.35 14.27
C SER A 41 9.15 -4.84 14.03
N CYS A 42 8.05 -5.15 13.34
CA CYS A 42 7.69 -6.54 13.01
C CYS A 42 8.53 -7.11 11.87
N SER A 43 8.68 -8.44 11.88
CA SER A 43 9.27 -9.16 10.74
C SER A 43 8.38 -9.05 9.49
N THR A 44 8.98 -9.21 8.31
CA THR A 44 8.28 -9.18 7.02
C THR A 44 7.13 -10.17 6.95
N LYS A 45 7.30 -11.38 7.49
CA LYS A 45 6.24 -12.41 7.59
C LYS A 45 5.04 -11.93 8.39
N ILE A 46 5.26 -11.23 9.50
CA ILE A 46 4.18 -10.70 10.33
C ILE A 46 3.52 -9.49 9.65
N LYS A 47 4.31 -8.58 9.07
CA LYS A 47 3.79 -7.43 8.30
C LYS A 47 2.84 -7.89 7.20
N ARG A 48 3.24 -8.89 6.40
CA ARG A 48 2.41 -9.49 5.34
C ARG A 48 1.08 -10.05 5.86
N ARG A 49 1.11 -10.80 6.97
CA ARG A 49 -0.11 -11.34 7.60
C ARG A 49 -1.04 -10.22 8.08
N ARG A 50 -0.50 -9.15 8.66
CA ARG A 50 -1.31 -8.02 9.14
C ARG A 50 -2.02 -7.28 8.00
N ILE A 51 -1.32 -7.06 6.88
CA ILE A 51 -1.88 -6.38 5.71
C ILE A 51 -2.67 -7.29 4.76
N GLN A 52 -2.77 -8.59 5.05
CA GLN A 52 -3.37 -9.58 4.15
C GLN A 52 -4.80 -9.18 3.74
N HIS A 53 -5.62 -8.77 4.69
CA HIS A 53 -7.00 -8.33 4.42
C HIS A 53 -7.05 -7.12 3.46
N ILE A 54 -6.07 -6.20 3.52
CA ILE A 54 -5.99 -5.05 2.61
C ILE A 54 -5.65 -5.55 1.20
N LEU A 55 -4.72 -6.51 1.08
CA LEU A 55 -4.34 -7.09 -0.21
C LEU A 55 -5.47 -7.90 -0.86
N GLU A 56 -6.36 -8.49 -0.06
CA GLU A 56 -7.51 -9.26 -0.56
C GLU A 56 -8.69 -8.37 -0.98
N THR A 57 -8.86 -7.22 -0.33
CA THR A 57 -10.02 -6.34 -0.53
C THR A 57 -9.76 -5.16 -1.45
N SER A 58 -8.51 -4.72 -1.57
CA SER A 58 -8.14 -3.50 -2.31
C SER A 58 -7.33 -3.85 -3.55
N SER A 59 -7.55 -3.11 -4.64
CA SER A 59 -6.75 -3.28 -5.85
C SER A 59 -5.34 -2.70 -5.68
N GLN A 60 -4.40 -3.12 -6.53
CA GLN A 60 -3.07 -2.54 -6.56
C GLN A 60 -3.12 -1.03 -6.85
N GLN A 61 -4.05 -0.59 -7.69
CA GLN A 61 -4.27 0.82 -8.04
C GLN A 61 -4.69 1.63 -6.82
N ASP A 62 -5.64 1.13 -6.03
CA ASP A 62 -6.13 1.82 -4.83
C ASP A 62 -5.03 1.93 -3.77
N ILE A 63 -4.26 0.86 -3.57
CA ILE A 63 -3.13 0.84 -2.62
C ILE A 63 -2.06 1.84 -3.06
N SER A 64 -1.78 1.93 -4.36
CA SER A 64 -0.78 2.84 -4.92
C SER A 64 -1.23 4.30 -4.80
N MET A 65 -2.50 4.59 -5.09
CA MET A 65 -3.09 5.91 -4.93
C MET A 65 -3.11 6.34 -3.47
N ALA A 66 -3.44 5.44 -2.54
CA ALA A 66 -3.39 5.72 -1.11
C ALA A 66 -1.97 6.07 -0.64
N ALA A 67 -0.96 5.34 -1.13
CA ALA A 67 0.44 5.63 -0.86
C ALA A 67 0.87 6.99 -1.43
N GLU A 68 0.47 7.31 -2.66
CA GLU A 68 0.73 8.61 -3.31
C GLU A 68 0.16 9.76 -2.48
N VAL A 69 -1.13 9.70 -2.15
CA VAL A 69 -1.82 10.73 -1.37
C VAL A 69 -1.18 10.92 0.00
N GLN A 70 -0.78 9.83 0.67
CA GLN A 70 -0.12 9.91 1.97
C GLN A 70 1.25 10.60 1.86
N LEU A 71 2.05 10.27 0.85
CA LEU A 71 3.35 10.90 0.63
C LEU A 71 3.23 12.39 0.30
N LEU A 72 2.22 12.78 -0.49
CA LEU A 72 1.93 14.19 -0.78
C LEU A 72 1.53 14.96 0.49
N ARG A 73 0.70 14.35 1.35
CA ARG A 73 0.32 14.94 2.66
C ARG A 73 1.53 15.13 3.56
N GLU A 74 2.50 14.24 3.50
CA GLU A 74 3.78 14.36 4.22
C GLU A 74 4.78 15.32 3.56
N GLY A 75 4.44 15.92 2.41
CA GLY A 75 5.31 16.83 1.66
C GLY A 75 6.39 16.12 0.84
N LYS A 76 6.37 14.79 0.75
CA LYS A 76 7.37 13.95 0.05
C LYS A 76 7.04 13.80 -1.44
N ARG A 77 7.14 14.90 -2.18
CA ARG A 77 6.78 14.95 -3.62
C ARG A 77 7.60 13.98 -4.46
N ASP A 78 8.91 13.91 -4.25
CA ASP A 78 9.77 13.03 -5.06
C ASP A 78 9.43 11.55 -4.85
N SER A 79 9.17 11.15 -3.61
CA SER A 79 8.72 9.79 -3.29
C SER A 79 7.37 9.46 -3.94
N SER A 80 6.45 10.43 -3.95
CA SER A 80 5.15 10.31 -4.63
C SER A 80 5.32 10.08 -6.13
N THR A 81 6.21 10.84 -6.78
CA THR A 81 6.53 10.69 -8.21
C THR A 81 7.06 9.29 -8.51
N ILE A 82 7.98 8.76 -7.69
CA ILE A 82 8.53 7.42 -7.86
C ILE A 82 7.43 6.34 -7.75
N VAL A 83 6.54 6.44 -6.76
CA VAL A 83 5.43 5.48 -6.61
C VAL A 83 4.55 5.49 -7.84
N LYS A 84 4.18 6.67 -8.33
CA LYS A 84 3.35 6.85 -9.53
C LYS A 84 4.02 6.23 -10.76
N GLU A 85 5.28 6.57 -10.99
CA GLU A 85 6.06 6.02 -12.10
C GLU A 85 6.11 4.49 -12.03
N LEU A 86 6.49 3.91 -10.90
CA LEU A 86 6.58 2.45 -10.74
C LEU A 86 5.23 1.74 -10.95
N CYS A 87 4.13 2.39 -10.61
CA CYS A 87 2.79 1.83 -10.81
C CYS A 87 2.30 1.98 -12.26
N ASP A 88 2.67 3.07 -12.94
CA ASP A 88 2.38 3.30 -14.36
C ASP A 88 3.29 2.47 -15.29
N PHE A 89 4.47 2.09 -14.82
CA PHE A 89 5.37 1.13 -15.49
C PHE A 89 4.83 -0.30 -15.33
N SER A 90 3.74 -0.60 -16.03
CA SER A 90 3.34 -1.99 -16.26
C SER A 90 4.43 -2.71 -17.09
N PRO A 91 4.86 -3.93 -16.73
CA PRO A 91 5.72 -4.78 -17.57
C PRO A 91 5.18 -4.97 -19.00
N LYS A 92 3.86 -4.76 -19.17
CA LYS A 92 3.18 -4.73 -20.47
C LYS A 92 3.69 -3.61 -21.38
N ARG A 93 4.09 -2.44 -20.86
CA ARG A 93 4.67 -1.35 -21.68
C ARG A 93 5.99 -1.77 -22.31
N GLY A 94 6.90 -2.35 -21.53
CA GLY A 94 8.19 -2.84 -22.05
C GLY A 94 8.03 -3.92 -23.11
N THR A 95 7.09 -4.86 -22.92
CA THR A 95 6.79 -5.90 -23.91
C THR A 95 6.06 -5.36 -25.16
N THR A 96 5.18 -4.36 -25.03
CA THR A 96 4.54 -3.69 -26.17
C THR A 96 5.55 -2.89 -26.98
N ILE A 97 6.45 -2.14 -26.36
CA ILE A 97 7.53 -1.41 -27.04
C ILE A 97 8.46 -2.40 -27.76
N LYS A 98 8.88 -3.49 -27.08
CA LYS A 98 9.71 -4.53 -27.69
C LYS A 98 9.00 -5.21 -28.87
N LYS A 99 7.69 -5.48 -28.78
CA LYS A 99 6.88 -6.03 -29.88
C LYS A 99 6.74 -5.04 -31.03
N ALA A 100 6.56 -3.75 -30.75
CA ALA A 100 6.49 -2.70 -31.76
C ALA A 100 7.83 -2.58 -32.51
N MET A 101 8.96 -2.51 -31.81
CA MET A 101 10.29 -2.45 -32.42
C MET A 101 10.59 -3.67 -33.30
N LYS A 102 10.18 -4.87 -32.88
CA LYS A 102 10.30 -6.09 -33.71
C LYS A 102 9.47 -6.07 -34.99
N ARG A 103 8.36 -5.32 -35.03
CA ARG A 103 7.54 -5.14 -36.25
C ARG A 103 8.16 -4.14 -37.23
N PHE A 104 8.93 -3.19 -36.71
CA PHE A 104 9.66 -2.20 -37.52
C PHE A 104 11.07 -2.66 -37.93
N SER A 105 11.55 -3.78 -37.39
CA SER A 105 12.84 -4.39 -37.73
C SER A 105 12.73 -5.44 -38.84
N SER A 106 11.90 -5.23 -39.85
CA SER A 106 12.09 -5.92 -41.14
C SER A 106 13.44 -5.48 -41.73
N PRO A 107 14.18 -6.35 -42.46
CA PRO A 107 15.44 -5.97 -43.08
C PRO A 107 15.15 -4.81 -44.04
N LYS A 108 15.79 -3.65 -43.84
CA LYS A 108 15.88 -2.64 -44.90
C LYS A 108 16.75 -3.23 -46.01
N GLN A 109 16.12 -3.92 -46.95
CA GLN A 109 16.70 -4.17 -48.26
C GLN A 109 16.45 -2.92 -49.11
N SER A 110 17.48 -2.09 -49.24
CA SER A 110 17.96 -1.55 -50.52
C SER A 110 19.10 -0.57 -50.23
N CYS A 111 20.26 -0.95 -50.75
CA CYS A 111 21.35 -0.08 -51.12
C CYS A 111 20.84 1.25 -51.70
N LEU A 112 21.38 2.36 -51.21
CA LEU A 112 21.56 3.52 -52.06
C LEU A 112 23.06 3.59 -52.35
N SER A 113 23.35 3.26 -53.61
CA SER A 113 24.66 3.23 -54.24
C SER A 113 25.37 4.57 -54.04
N GLU A 114 26.65 4.49 -53.72
CA GLU A 114 27.60 5.55 -54.00
C GLU A 114 27.55 5.85 -55.52
N ASP A 115 27.80 7.11 -55.88
CA ASP A 115 27.95 7.66 -57.24
C ASP A 115 26.71 8.21 -57.95
N GLN A 116 26.50 9.53 -57.80
CA GLN A 116 26.22 10.37 -58.96
C GLN A 116 26.83 11.77 -58.78
N VAL A 117 28.02 11.94 -59.33
CA VAL A 117 28.56 13.24 -59.76
C VAL A 117 27.61 13.80 -60.82
N ILE A 118 27.08 15.01 -60.62
CA ILE A 118 26.70 15.90 -61.73
C ILE A 118 27.23 17.30 -61.43
N ILE A 119 28.14 17.69 -62.32
CA ILE A 119 28.74 19.00 -62.57
C ILE A 119 27.66 19.95 -63.17
N ASP A 120 27.93 21.27 -63.07
CA ASP A 120 27.34 22.41 -63.82
C ASP A 120 26.21 23.22 -63.15
N LEU A 121 26.56 24.38 -62.59
CA LEU A 121 26.64 25.68 -63.30
C LEU A 121 27.35 26.75 -62.45
#